data_AF-A0A9X0WJE5-F1
#
_entry.id   AF-A0A9X0WJE5-F1
#
_cell.length_a   1.000
_cell.length_b   1.000
_cell.length_c   1.000
_cell.angle_alpha   90.00
_cell.angle_beta   90.00
_cell.angle_gamma   90.00
#
_symmetry.space_group_name_H-M   'P 1'
#
loop_
_entity.id
_entity.type
_entity.pdbx_description
1 polymer ?
#
loop_
_entity_poly.entity_id
_entity_poly.type
_entity_poly.pdbx_seq_one_letter_code
_entity_poly.pdbx_strand_id
1 'polypeptide(L)' 'MCLGIPMQIQSIDGFVARCTAKGAQREVSLFMLQDEGLAVGDYVVVHLGHAISRMSPEEAAMAWEIYDAMLAAEATEPA' A
#
# COMPACT_ATOMS: atom_id res chain seq x y z
N MET A 1 16.04 -4.96 1.99
CA MET A 1 15.22 -4.83 0.77
C MET A 1 13.77 -4.75 1.24
N CYS A 2 13.16 -3.57 1.27
CA CYS A 2 11.77 -3.42 1.74
C CYS A 2 10.87 -3.19 0.52
N LEU A 3 9.95 -4.12 0.24
CA LEU A 3 8.94 -3.92 -0.80
C LEU A 3 7.88 -2.92 -0.33
N GLY A 4 7.40 -2.09 -1.25
CA GLY A 4 6.31 -1.15 -1.00
C GLY A 4 4.99 -1.88 -0.85
N ILE A 5 4.21 -1.54 0.17
CA ILE A 5 2.94 -2.20 0.47
C ILE A 5 1.79 -1.40 -0.16
N PRO A 6 0.98 -2.00 -1.05
CA PRO A 6 -0.23 -1.37 -1.58
C PRO A 6 -1.22 -1.17 -0.44
N MET A 7 -1.65 0.08 -0.19
CA MET A 7 -2.66 0.38 0.82
C MET A 7 -3.74 1.31 0.26
N GLN A 8 -4.96 1.13 0.73
CA GLN A 8 -6.10 1.99 0.39
C GLN A 8 -6.22 3.14 1.39
N ILE A 9 -6.42 4.36 0.91
CA ILE A 9 -6.68 5.55 1.73
C ILE A 9 -8.12 5.49 2.27
N GLN A 10 -8.27 5.47 3.60
CA GLN A 10 -9.57 5.50 4.28
C GLN A 10 -9.96 6.91 4.73
N SER A 11 -8.99 7.74 5.09
CA SER A 11 -9.20 9.13 5.48
C SER A 11 -7.94 9.94 5.24
N ILE A 12 -8.09 11.24 4.99
CA ILE A 12 -6.99 12.18 4.79
C ILE A 12 -7.16 13.34 5.77
N ASP A 13 -6.10 13.67 6.49
CA ASP A 13 -5.98 14.84 7.37
C ASP A 13 -4.72 15.63 6.97
N GLY A 14 -4.91 16.68 6.18
CA GLY A 14 -3.82 17.46 5.58
C GLY A 14 -2.92 16.59 4.71
N PHE A 15 -1.66 16.40 5.12
CA PHE A 15 -0.67 15.57 4.43
C PHE A 15 -0.51 14.18 5.04
N VAL A 16 -1.37 13.79 5.98
CA VAL A 16 -1.35 12.47 6.61
C VAL A 16 -2.62 11.72 6.22
N ALA A 17 -2.46 10.54 5.63
CA ALA A 17 -3.55 9.64 5.33
C ALA A 17 -3.55 8.45 6.27
N ARG A 18 -4.75 7.99 6.64
CA ARG A 18 -4.94 6.69 7.26
C ARG A 18 -5.20 5.67 6.18
N CYS A 19 -4.23 4.79 5.96
CA CYS A 19 -4.32 3.75 4.94
C CYS A 19 -4.55 2.38 5.56
N THR A 20 -5.23 1.50 4.85
CA THR A 20 -5.51 0.11 5.28
C THR A 20 -5.05 -0.88 4.22
N ALA A 21 -4.50 -2.01 4.66
CA ALA A 21 -4.23 -3.17 3.82
C ALA A 21 -4.35 -4.47 4.61
N LYS A 22 -5.05 -5.47 4.06
CA LYS A 22 -5.25 -6.80 4.68
C LYS A 22 -5.57 -6.76 6.19
N GLY A 23 -6.40 -5.80 6.61
CA GLY A 23 -6.80 -5.61 8.02
C GLY A 23 -5.82 -4.79 8.88
N ALA A 24 -4.61 -4.50 8.40
CA ALA A 24 -3.67 -3.60 9.06
C ALA A 24 -3.96 -2.14 8.69
N GLN A 25 -3.94 -1.25 9.68
CA GLN A 25 -4.06 0.20 9.47
C GLN A 25 -2.74 0.89 9.78
N ARG A 26 -2.38 1.90 8.97
CA ARG A 26 -1.19 2.72 9.18
C ARG A 26 -1.45 4.18 8.81
N GLU A 27 -0.76 5.07 9.50
CA GLU A 27 -0.65 6.47 9.11
C GLU A 27 0.48 6.62 8.09
N VAL A 28 0.19 7.33 7.01
CA VAL A 28 1.04 7.44 5.84
C VAL A 28 1.14 8.90 5.45
N SER A 29 2.36 9.40 5.30
CA SER A 29 2.59 10.75 4.79
C SER A 29 2.38 10.79 3.27
N LEU A 30 1.47 11.66 2.83
CA LEU A 30 1.20 11.96 1.42
C LEU A 30 2.07 13.08 0.85
N PHE A 31 3.02 13.61 1.63
CA PHE A 31 3.79 14.79 1.27
C PHE A 31 4.53 14.65 -0.08
N MET A 32 4.96 13.44 -0.44
CA MET A 32 5.64 13.18 -1.72
C MET A 32 4.69 13.21 -2.93
N LEU A 33 3.38 13.09 -2.73
CA LEU A 33 2.35 13.03 -3.78
C LEU A 33 1.35 14.18 -3.66
N GLN A 34 1.78 15.30 -3.07
CA GLN A 34 0.94 16.47 -2.84
C GLN A 34 0.34 17.06 -4.14
N ASP A 35 1.00 16.86 -5.27
CA ASP A 35 0.57 17.35 -6.58
C ASP A 35 -0.39 16.41 -7.32
N GLU A 36 -0.54 15.14 -6.88
CA GLU A 36 -1.40 14.14 -7.56
C GLU A 36 -2.89 14.26 -7.20
N GLY A 37 -3.25 15.04 -6.18
CA GLY A 37 -4.65 15.23 -5.78
C GLY A 37 -5.32 13.97 -5.25
N LEU A 38 -4.65 13.23 -4.37
CA LEU A 38 -5.15 11.98 -3.78
C LEU A 38 -6.45 12.18 -2.99
N ALA A 39 -7.36 11.21 -3.09
CA ALA A 39 -8.63 11.19 -2.40
C ALA A 39 -8.86 9.89 -1.60
N VAL A 40 -9.87 9.92 -0.72
CA VAL A 40 -10.33 8.71 -0.03
C VAL A 40 -10.81 7.69 -1.06
N GLY A 41 -10.37 6.44 -0.91
CA GLY A 41 -10.63 5.35 -1.83
C GLY A 41 -9.49 5.08 -2.82
N ASP A 42 -8.56 6.01 -3.00
CA ASP A 42 -7.36 5.79 -3.82
C ASP A 42 -6.41 4.77 -3.16
N TYR A 43 -5.67 4.08 -4.03
CA TYR A 43 -4.62 3.16 -3.61
C TYR A 43 -3.26 3.81 -3.81
N VAL A 44 -2.38 3.61 -2.84
CA VAL A 44 -1.02 4.12 -2.86
C VAL A 44 -0.03 3.04 -2.46
N VAL A 45 1.17 3.11 -3.03
CA VAL A 45 2.28 2.28 -2.60
C VAL A 45 2.94 2.96 -1.40
N VAL A 46 2.99 2.25 -0.28
CA VAL A 46 3.55 2.75 0.99
C VAL A 46 4.94 2.17 1.20
N HIS A 47 5.92 3.05 1.41
CA HIS A 47 7.29 2.66 1.75
C HIS A 47 7.80 3.50 2.92
N LEU A 48 8.23 2.84 4.00
CA LEU A 48 8.78 3.49 5.21
C LEU A 48 7.87 4.58 5.82
N GLY A 49 6.54 4.44 5.71
CA GLY A 49 5.58 5.41 6.25
C GLY A 49 5.20 6.55 5.30
N HIS A 50 5.66 6.51 4.06
CA HIS A 50 5.31 7.50 3.04
C HIS A 50 4.64 6.85 1.84
N ALA A 51 3.68 7.56 1.24
CA ALA A 51 3.15 7.21 -0.07
C ALA A 51 4.16 7.66 -1.13
N ILE A 52 4.61 6.73 -1.97
CA ILE A 52 5.63 6.98 -3.01
C ILE A 52 5.05 7.03 -4.42
N SER A 53 3.87 6.45 -4.64
CA SER A 53 3.13 6.54 -5.88
C SER A 53 1.66 6.18 -5.68
N ARG A 54 0.77 6.82 -6.44
CA ARG A 54 -0.60 6.33 -6.64
C ARG A 54 -0.59 5.06 -7.49
N MET A 55 -1.56 4.18 -7.27
CA MET A 55 -1.83 3.04 -8.12
C MET A 55 -3.34 2.79 -8.25
N SER A 56 -3.72 2.03 -9.26
CA SER A 56 -5.10 1.60 -9.45
C SER A 56 -5.49 0.46 -8.50
N PRO A 57 -6.79 0.28 -8.22
CA PRO A 57 -7.28 -0.87 -7.45
C PRO A 57 -6.92 -2.22 -8.08
N GLU A 58 -6.89 -2.29 -9.42
CA GLU A 58 -6.53 -3.51 -10.16
C GLU A 58 -5.05 -3.88 -9.95
N GLU A 59 -4.14 -2.91 -10.09
CA GLU A 59 -2.72 -3.13 -9.81
C GLU A 59 -2.48 -3.51 -8.34
N ALA A 60 -3.22 -2.91 -7.41
CA ALA A 60 -3.13 -3.24 -6.00
C ALA A 60 -3.57 -4.70 -5.75
N ALA A 61 -4.66 -5.16 -6.39
CA ALA A 61 -5.12 -6.55 -6.29
C ALA A 61 -4.08 -7.52 -6.87
N MET A 62 -3.56 -7.26 -8.07
CA MET A 62 -2.51 -8.07 -8.69
C MET A 62 -1.25 -8.16 -7.84
N ALA A 63 -0.82 -7.03 -7.26
CA ALA A 63 0.33 -7.02 -6.36
C ALA A 63 0.09 -7.91 -5.13
N TRP A 64 -1.12 -7.90 -4.57
CA TRP A 64 -1.49 -8.79 -3.46
C TRP A 64 -1.52 -10.27 -3.84
N GLU A 65 -1.98 -10.61 -5.04
CA GLU A 65 -1.92 -11.99 -5.55
C GLU A 65 -0.47 -12.50 -5.63
N ILE A 66 0.44 -11.66 -6.14
CA ILE A 66 1.86 -11.99 -6.21
C ILE A 66 2.45 -12.15 -4.80
N TYR A 67 2.13 -11.23 -3.88
CA TYR A 67 2.58 -11.35 -2.49
C TYR A 67 2.10 -12.64 -1.83
N ASP A 68 0.83 -13.01 -2.03
CA ASP A 68 0.28 -14.27 -1.50
C ASP A 68 0.95 -15.50 -2.13
N ALA A 69 1.22 -15.48 -3.44
CA ALA A 69 1.93 -16.55 -4.12
C ALA A 69 3.36 -16.73 -3.59
N MET A 70 4.08 -15.64 -3.32
CA MET A 70 5.43 -15.67 -2.74
C MET A 70 5.43 -16.23 -1.31
N LEU A 71 4.50 -15.77 -0.46
CA LEU A 71 4.30 -16.29 0.90
C LEU A 71 3.95 -17.79 0.90
N ALA A 72 3.13 -18.23 -0.05
CA ALA A 72 2.79 -19.65 -0.22
C ALA A 72 4.00 -20.48 -0.71
N ALA A 73 4.84 -19.92 -1.59
CA ALA A 73 6.04 -20.57 -2.10
C ALA A 73 7.10 -20.77 -0.99
N GLU A 74 7.33 -19.77 -0.13
CA GLU A 74 8.22 -19.90 1.04
C GLU A 74 7.72 -20.95 2.05
N ALA A 75 6.41 -21.16 2.17
CA ALA A 75 5.85 -22.18 3.05
C ALA A 75 6.08 -23.62 2.55
N THR A 76 6.64 -23.81 1.36
CA THR A 76 6.82 -25.13 0.71
C THR A 76 8.28 -25.62 0.73
N GLU A 77 9.18 -24.99 1.49
CA GLU A 77 10.51 -25.55 1.77
C GLU A 77 10.46 -26.41 3.05
N PRO A 78 10.35 -27.75 2.96
CA PRO A 78 10.66 -28.61 4.09
C PRO A 78 12.16 -28.52 4.36
N ALA A 79 12.51 -28.08 5.57
CA ALA A 79 13.85 -28.20 6.13
C ALA A 79 14.31 -29.67 6.24
#